data_AF-Q3S3R8-F1
#
_entry.id   AF-Q3S3R8-F1
#
_cell.length_a   1.000
_cell.length_b   1.000
_cell.length_c   1.000
_cell.angle_alpha   90.00
_cell.angle_beta   90.00
_cell.angle_gamma   90.00
#
_symmetry.space_group_name_H-M   'P 1'
#
loop_
_entity.id
_entity.type
_entity.pdbx_description
1 polymer ?
#
loop_
_entity_poly.entity_id
_entity_poly.type
_entity_poly.pdbx_seq_one_letter_code
_entity_poly.pdbx_strand_id
1 'polypeptide(L)'
;MTKKPARKILSFSTTMRNPKRIGQFLAVLEKFENQILKSSTIMQIIKSVLAHRLYRPTSINQNKELKEKFDSNEYIFSDEELERIIEISPQQHKEMGFEHGWESRFDTWYKLMCEFGFCYYAKYEKILISDSAKMLILAYYDKENDAFKESVDESVVGAIFLNALSKYEARNPYKKNLNHNNPFKLLLSLLKRLKNAHLTPLSVKEIPILLCWKDDNANGLYDYIIRLRQEIVTINKTEFSYSDEFIYEKIYL
;
A
#
# COMPACT_ATOMS: atom_id res chain seq x y z
N MET A 1 -19.67 18.77 1.49
CA MET A 1 -20.51 17.60 1.84
C MET A 1 -19.61 16.44 2.26
N THR A 2 -19.70 15.97 3.50
CA THR A 2 -18.95 14.79 3.96
C THR A 2 -19.48 13.54 3.26
N LYS A 3 -18.64 12.87 2.46
CA LYS A 3 -18.99 11.62 1.76
C LYS A 3 -19.51 10.61 2.78
N LYS A 4 -20.76 10.15 2.61
CA LYS A 4 -21.37 9.14 3.50
C LYS A 4 -20.49 7.88 3.51
N PRO A 5 -20.35 7.22 4.67
CA PRO A 5 -19.63 5.95 4.72
C PRO A 5 -20.36 4.93 3.84
N ALA A 6 -19.58 4.17 3.07
CA ALA A 6 -20.07 3.15 2.14
C ALA A 6 -19.22 1.89 2.33
N ARG A 7 -19.78 0.74 1.97
CA ARG A 7 -18.98 -0.48 1.84
C ARG A 7 -18.05 -0.31 0.65
N LYS A 8 -16.77 -0.57 0.87
CA LYS A 8 -15.73 -0.46 -0.15
C LYS A 8 -14.90 -1.73 -0.14
N ILE A 9 -14.57 -2.18 -1.34
CA ILE A 9 -13.60 -3.24 -1.57
C ILE A 9 -12.30 -2.88 -0.84
N LEU A 10 -11.72 -3.84 -0.13
CA LEU A 10 -10.37 -3.70 0.37
C LEU A 10 -9.42 -3.52 -0.82
N SER A 11 -8.77 -2.37 -0.86
CA SER A 11 -7.71 -2.10 -1.82
C SER A 11 -6.50 -1.48 -1.14
N PHE A 12 -5.33 -1.93 -1.56
CA PHE A 12 -4.06 -1.32 -1.24
C PHE A 12 -3.59 -0.48 -2.43
N SER A 13 -2.90 0.62 -2.15
CA SER A 13 -2.36 1.49 -3.21
C SER A 13 -1.45 0.69 -4.14
N THR A 14 -1.71 0.76 -5.45
CA THR A 14 -0.86 0.14 -6.47
C THR A 14 0.55 0.70 -6.47
N THR A 15 0.73 1.92 -5.94
CA THR A 15 2.04 2.56 -5.77
C THR A 15 2.84 1.96 -4.63
N MET A 16 2.19 1.41 -3.58
CA MET A 16 2.83 0.97 -2.34
C MET A 16 2.57 -0.49 -1.97
N ARG A 17 2.13 -1.32 -2.92
CA ARG A 17 1.86 -2.75 -2.70
C ARG A 17 3.11 -3.65 -2.61
N ASN A 18 4.33 -3.09 -2.75
CA ASN A 18 5.60 -3.83 -2.64
C ASN A 18 6.28 -3.51 -1.28
N PRO A 19 6.52 -4.51 -0.40
CA PRO A 19 7.21 -4.33 0.88
C PRO A 19 8.54 -3.59 0.81
N LYS A 20 9.37 -3.88 -0.21
CA LYS A 20 10.65 -3.19 -0.43
C LYS A 20 10.46 -1.70 -0.62
N ARG A 21 9.49 -1.33 -1.45
CA ARG A 21 9.17 0.08 -1.71
C ARG A 21 8.67 0.78 -0.45
N ILE A 22 7.89 0.10 0.38
CA ILE A 22 7.46 0.65 1.68
C ILE A 22 8.66 0.97 2.58
N GLY A 23 9.59 0.02 2.76
CA GLY A 23 10.78 0.23 3.56
C GLY A 23 11.65 1.39 3.05
N GLN A 24 11.82 1.50 1.73
CA GLN A 24 12.60 2.57 1.11
C GLN A 24 12.00 3.95 1.33
N PHE A 25 10.68 4.10 1.17
CA PHE A 25 10.01 5.37 1.45
C PHE A 25 10.04 5.72 2.94
N LEU A 26 9.89 4.75 3.83
CA LEU A 26 10.03 4.97 5.27
C LEU A 26 11.44 5.45 5.65
N ALA A 27 12.49 4.95 5.00
CA ALA A 27 13.86 5.41 5.21
C ALA A 27 14.03 6.89 4.88
N VAL A 28 13.39 7.36 3.80
CA VAL A 28 13.35 8.78 3.45
C VAL A 28 12.57 9.59 4.50
N LEU A 29 11.40 9.10 4.93
CA LEU A 29 10.56 9.79 5.91
C LEU A 29 11.23 9.90 7.30
N GLU A 30 12.00 8.88 7.71
CA GLU A 30 12.69 8.83 9.00
C GLU A 30 13.67 10.00 9.20
N LYS A 31 14.29 10.49 8.14
CA LYS A 31 15.17 11.68 8.18
C LYS A 31 14.43 12.94 8.70
N PHE A 32 13.10 12.92 8.68
CA PHE A 32 12.22 14.00 9.12
C PHE A 32 11.43 13.66 10.40
N GLU A 33 11.77 12.56 11.11
CA GLU A 33 11.13 12.21 12.38
C GLU A 33 11.21 13.38 13.38
N ASN A 34 10.12 13.60 14.12
CA ASN A 34 9.91 14.71 15.06
C ASN A 34 9.81 16.12 14.45
N GLN A 35 10.01 16.29 13.14
CA GLN A 35 9.75 17.57 12.48
C GLN A 35 8.26 17.81 12.29
N ILE A 36 7.85 19.09 12.31
CA ILE A 36 6.47 19.50 12.07
C ILE A 36 6.15 19.41 10.57
N LEU A 37 5.07 18.69 10.21
CA LEU A 37 4.65 18.51 8.83
C LEU A 37 3.94 19.76 8.29
N LYS A 38 4.73 20.71 7.77
CA LYS A 38 4.26 21.86 6.98
C LYS A 38 4.64 21.69 5.51
N SER A 39 4.12 22.57 4.64
CA SER A 39 4.36 22.54 3.20
C SER A 39 5.85 22.47 2.83
N SER A 40 6.69 23.28 3.48
CA SER A 40 8.13 23.26 3.23
C SER A 40 8.78 21.90 3.59
N THR A 41 8.36 21.28 4.70
CA THR A 41 8.85 19.96 5.12
C THR A 41 8.42 18.88 4.14
N ILE A 42 7.17 18.94 3.66
CA ILE A 42 6.68 18.04 2.61
C ILE A 42 7.52 18.18 1.34
N MET A 43 7.83 19.41 0.92
CA MET A 43 8.67 19.64 -0.26
C MET A 43 10.09 19.08 -0.09
N GLN A 44 10.69 19.20 1.10
CA GLN A 44 11.98 18.58 1.40
C GLN A 44 11.91 17.04 1.35
N ILE A 45 10.83 16.43 1.86
CA ILE A 45 10.61 14.98 1.74
C ILE A 45 10.51 14.58 0.27
N ILE A 46 9.79 15.35 -0.55
CA ILE A 46 9.64 15.10 -1.99
C ILE A 46 10.98 15.18 -2.72
N LYS A 47 11.78 16.22 -2.45
CA LYS A 47 13.16 16.33 -2.96
C LYS A 47 13.97 15.08 -2.58
N SER A 48 13.89 14.63 -1.33
CA SER A 48 14.59 13.43 -0.88
C SER A 48 14.11 12.15 -1.58
N VAL A 49 12.81 11.99 -1.80
CA VAL A 49 12.25 10.86 -2.58
C VAL A 49 12.78 10.86 -4.02
N LEU A 50 12.90 12.03 -4.65
CA LEU A 50 13.43 12.19 -6.00
C LEU A 50 14.94 11.93 -6.08
N ALA A 51 15.71 12.44 -5.11
CA ALA A 51 17.15 12.20 -5.00
C ALA A 51 17.47 10.70 -4.89
N HIS A 52 16.65 9.96 -4.13
CA HIS A 52 16.74 8.50 -4.00
C HIS A 52 16.08 7.74 -5.17
N ARG A 53 15.59 8.43 -6.20
CA ARG A 53 14.94 7.87 -7.40
C ARG A 53 13.73 6.97 -7.11
N LEU A 54 13.11 7.12 -5.95
CA LEU A 54 11.98 6.28 -5.53
C LEU A 54 10.69 6.61 -6.29
N TYR A 55 10.61 7.80 -6.87
CA TYR A 55 9.54 8.21 -7.78
C TYR A 55 10.14 8.84 -9.03
N ARG A 56 9.69 8.36 -10.20
CA ARG A 56 10.10 8.89 -11.50
C ARG A 56 8.91 9.62 -12.14
N PRO A 57 8.88 10.95 -12.13
CA PRO A 57 7.84 11.70 -12.81
C PRO A 57 7.88 11.50 -14.32
N THR A 58 6.72 11.49 -14.98
CA THR A 58 6.62 11.22 -16.43
C THR A 58 7.29 12.29 -17.29
N SER A 59 7.32 13.54 -16.82
CA SER A 59 7.99 14.65 -17.51
C SER A 59 9.51 14.46 -17.63
N ILE A 60 10.15 13.64 -16.79
CA ILE A 60 11.56 13.29 -16.94
C ILE A 60 11.81 12.62 -18.30
N ASN A 61 10.88 11.79 -18.79
CA ASN A 61 11.03 11.14 -20.09
C ASN A 61 11.03 12.11 -21.28
N GLN A 62 10.50 13.31 -21.09
CA GLN A 62 10.39 14.34 -22.13
C GLN A 62 11.66 15.22 -22.20
N ASN A 63 12.54 15.15 -21.19
CA ASN A 63 13.80 15.88 -21.14
C ASN A 63 14.97 14.90 -21.17
N LYS A 64 15.70 14.85 -22.28
CA LYS A 64 16.80 13.90 -22.51
C LYS A 64 17.91 13.99 -21.46
N GLU A 65 18.33 15.20 -21.10
CA GLU A 65 19.39 15.44 -20.11
C GLU A 65 18.97 14.94 -18.72
N LEU A 66 17.77 15.32 -18.26
CA LEU A 66 17.25 14.87 -16.96
C LEU A 66 17.01 13.36 -16.94
N LYS A 67 16.59 12.78 -18.07
CA LYS A 67 16.42 11.34 -18.23
C LYS A 67 17.74 10.60 -18.03
N GLU A 68 18.80 11.03 -18.72
CA GLU A 68 20.14 10.43 -18.61
C GLU A 68 20.69 10.53 -17.18
N LYS A 69 20.54 11.69 -16.54
CA LYS A 69 20.91 11.90 -15.13
C LYS A 69 20.13 10.98 -14.18
N PHE A 70 18.83 10.83 -14.39
CA PHE A 70 17.97 10.02 -13.53
C PHE A 70 18.25 8.52 -13.69
N ASP A 71 18.58 8.08 -14.91
CA ASP A 71 18.86 6.68 -15.21
C ASP A 71 20.28 6.25 -14.78
N SER A 72 21.19 7.21 -14.53
CA SER A 72 22.48 6.95 -13.90
C SER A 72 22.33 6.80 -12.38
N ASN A 73 22.76 5.67 -11.82
CA ASN A 73 22.76 5.45 -10.36
C ASN A 73 23.86 6.23 -9.62
N GLU A 74 24.90 6.67 -10.32
CA GLU A 74 26.04 7.39 -9.73
C GLU A 74 25.79 8.91 -9.67
N TYR A 75 24.87 9.42 -10.49
CA TYR A 75 24.61 10.86 -10.53
C TYR A 75 23.91 11.33 -9.25
N ILE A 76 24.40 12.44 -8.68
CA ILE A 76 23.80 13.07 -7.51
C ILE A 76 23.16 14.37 -7.97
N PHE A 77 21.85 14.49 -7.80
CA PHE A 77 21.10 15.69 -8.16
C PHE A 77 21.39 16.82 -7.18
N SER A 78 21.59 18.04 -7.70
CA SER A 78 21.62 19.24 -6.88
C SER A 78 20.21 19.63 -6.41
N ASP A 79 20.13 20.48 -5.40
CA ASP A 79 18.84 20.94 -4.87
C ASP A 79 18.05 21.75 -5.91
N GLU A 80 18.74 22.51 -6.77
CA GLU A 80 18.16 23.26 -7.89
C GLU A 80 17.64 22.34 -8.99
N GLU A 81 18.32 21.23 -9.28
CA GLU A 81 17.84 20.24 -10.24
C GLU A 81 16.59 19.53 -9.74
N LEU A 82 16.53 19.22 -8.44
CA LEU A 82 15.34 18.64 -7.82
C LEU A 82 14.15 19.62 -7.84
N GLU A 83 14.39 20.90 -7.59
CA GLU A 83 13.37 21.95 -7.75
C GLU A 83 12.87 22.03 -9.18
N ARG A 84 13.78 22.03 -10.16
CA ARG A 84 13.42 22.02 -11.57
C ARG A 84 12.57 20.81 -11.94
N ILE A 85 12.89 19.61 -11.43
CA ILE A 85 12.09 18.39 -11.66
C ILE A 85 10.67 18.56 -11.10
N ILE A 86 10.54 19.14 -9.90
CA ILE A 86 9.26 19.41 -9.24
C ILE A 86 8.42 20.39 -10.06
N GLU A 87 9.01 21.46 -10.56
CA GLU A 87 8.35 22.50 -11.36
C GLU A 87 7.83 21.98 -12.71
N ILE A 88 8.66 21.22 -13.44
CA ILE A 88 8.27 20.66 -14.75
C ILE A 88 7.35 19.44 -14.60
N SER A 89 7.06 18.99 -13.38
CA SER A 89 6.22 17.82 -13.12
C SER A 89 5.08 18.10 -12.14
N PRO A 90 4.17 19.04 -12.48
CA PRO A 90 3.02 19.32 -11.64
C PRO A 90 2.16 18.06 -11.49
N GLN A 91 1.81 17.73 -10.25
CA GLN A 91 1.01 16.57 -9.93
C GLN A 91 -0.49 16.88 -10.02
N GLN A 92 -1.30 15.92 -10.46
CA GLN A 92 -2.75 16.05 -10.60
C GLN A 92 -3.45 15.21 -9.53
N HIS A 93 -3.22 15.56 -8.26
CA HIS A 93 -3.77 14.87 -7.11
C HIS A 93 -4.35 15.88 -6.12
N LYS A 94 -5.50 15.55 -5.52
CA LYS A 94 -6.08 16.27 -4.38
C LYS A 94 -6.52 15.30 -3.30
N GLU A 95 -5.73 15.20 -2.24
CA GLU A 95 -6.07 14.46 -1.04
C GLU A 95 -6.65 15.41 0.01
N MET A 96 -7.54 14.87 0.85
CA MET A 96 -8.20 15.65 1.91
C MET A 96 -7.15 16.12 2.92
N GLY A 97 -7.11 17.42 3.21
CA GLY A 97 -6.16 18.01 4.16
C GLY A 97 -4.79 18.40 3.57
N PHE A 98 -4.56 18.16 2.28
CA PHE A 98 -3.32 18.51 1.58
C PHE A 98 -3.58 19.41 0.37
N GLU A 99 -2.63 20.27 0.02
CA GLU A 99 -2.75 21.10 -1.18
C GLU A 99 -2.75 20.28 -2.47
N HIS A 100 -3.41 20.81 -3.50
CA HIS A 100 -3.41 20.17 -4.80
C HIS A 100 -1.97 20.04 -5.32
N GLY A 101 -1.65 18.88 -5.88
CA GLY A 101 -0.34 18.61 -6.46
C GLY A 101 0.58 17.82 -5.54
N TRP A 102 1.81 18.31 -5.37
CA TRP A 102 2.90 17.58 -4.72
C TRP A 102 2.61 17.21 -3.27
N GLU A 103 1.92 18.06 -2.52
CA GLU A 103 1.49 17.72 -1.16
C GLU A 103 0.49 16.56 -1.12
N SER A 104 -0.48 16.57 -2.03
CA SER A 104 -1.41 15.45 -2.14
C SER A 104 -0.69 14.19 -2.60
N ARG A 105 0.32 14.31 -3.48
CA ARG A 105 1.16 13.19 -3.91
C ARG A 105 1.92 12.57 -2.73
N PHE A 106 2.44 13.38 -1.81
CA PHE A 106 3.03 12.91 -0.57
C PHE A 106 2.06 12.02 0.22
N ASP A 107 0.81 12.43 0.41
CA ASP A 107 -0.21 11.61 1.11
C ASP A 107 -0.42 10.27 0.38
N THR A 108 -0.51 10.27 -0.97
CA THR A 108 -0.66 9.01 -1.74
C THR A 108 0.49 8.01 -1.53
N TRP A 109 1.68 8.50 -1.17
CA TRP A 109 2.82 7.64 -0.86
C TRP A 109 2.73 7.08 0.54
N TYR A 110 2.48 7.89 1.56
CA TYR A 110 2.64 7.46 2.94
C TYR A 110 1.35 6.96 3.60
N LYS A 111 0.16 7.26 3.05
CA LYS A 111 -1.13 6.89 3.66
C LYS A 111 -1.26 5.40 3.97
N LEU A 112 -0.83 4.50 3.07
CA LEU A 112 -0.88 3.06 3.33
C LEU A 112 0.04 2.64 4.50
N MET A 113 1.17 3.32 4.66
CA MET A 113 2.11 3.05 5.74
C MET A 113 1.54 3.50 7.10
N CYS A 114 0.74 4.57 7.11
CA CYS A 114 -0.06 4.95 8.28
C CYS A 114 -1.13 3.89 8.61
N GLU A 115 -1.81 3.36 7.60
CA GLU A 115 -2.79 2.27 7.82
C GLU A 115 -2.14 1.00 8.40
N PHE A 116 -0.88 0.71 8.07
CA PHE A 116 -0.11 -0.38 8.65
C PHE A 116 0.53 -0.05 10.01
N GLY A 117 0.39 1.19 10.50
CA GLY A 117 0.98 1.61 11.77
C GLY A 117 2.50 1.81 11.72
N PHE A 118 3.07 2.01 10.53
CA PHE A 118 4.51 2.24 10.38
C PHE A 118 4.90 3.70 10.65
N CYS A 119 4.06 4.65 10.28
CA CYS A 119 4.30 6.06 10.56
C CYS A 119 3.00 6.78 10.89
N TYR A 120 3.16 7.98 11.44
CA TYR A 120 2.09 8.92 11.66
C TYR A 120 2.49 10.29 11.14
N TYR A 121 1.57 10.96 10.46
CA TYR A 121 1.69 12.35 10.09
C TYR A 121 0.31 13.02 10.05
N ALA A 122 0.28 14.30 10.41
CA ALA A 122 -0.85 15.19 10.19
C ALA A 122 -0.28 16.60 9.98
N LYS A 123 -0.99 17.43 9.21
CA LYS A 123 -0.56 18.82 8.95
C LYS A 123 -0.35 19.55 10.28
N TYR A 124 0.80 20.21 10.41
CA TYR A 124 1.23 20.94 11.59
C TYR A 124 1.47 20.09 12.85
N GLU A 125 1.50 18.77 12.71
CA GLU A 125 1.89 17.84 13.77
C GLU A 125 3.27 17.23 13.48
N LYS A 126 3.87 16.61 14.50
CA LYS A 126 5.15 15.92 14.36
C LYS A 126 5.00 14.66 13.52
N ILE A 127 5.95 14.42 12.62
CA ILE A 127 6.10 13.13 11.95
C ILE A 127 6.64 12.14 12.96
N LEU A 128 6.01 10.97 13.08
CA LEU A 128 6.43 9.91 14.00
C LEU A 128 6.67 8.61 13.23
N ILE A 129 7.71 7.87 13.60
CA ILE A 129 8.05 6.57 13.02
C ILE A 129 7.95 5.51 14.13
N SER A 130 7.22 4.42 13.86
CA SER A 130 7.08 3.34 14.84
C SER A 130 8.31 2.44 14.91
N ASP A 131 8.51 1.73 16.01
CA ASP A 131 9.65 0.81 16.16
C ASP A 131 9.66 -0.30 15.09
N SER A 132 8.47 -0.80 14.71
CA SER A 132 8.36 -1.77 13.62
C SER A 132 8.78 -1.21 12.26
N ALA A 133 8.55 0.09 12.03
CA ALA A 133 9.04 0.77 10.84
C ALA A 133 10.56 0.99 10.90
N LYS A 134 11.12 1.32 12.07
CA LYS A 134 12.58 1.41 12.25
C LYS A 134 13.27 0.08 11.96
N MET A 135 12.69 -1.04 12.40
CA MET A 135 13.17 -2.38 12.04
C MET A 135 13.09 -2.62 10.52
N LEU A 136 12.00 -2.19 9.88
CA LEU A 136 11.82 -2.33 8.43
C LEU A 136 12.83 -1.48 7.65
N ILE A 137 13.10 -0.27 8.11
CA ILE A 137 14.11 0.63 7.54
C ILE A 137 15.48 -0.03 7.63
N LEU A 138 15.87 -0.53 8.81
CA LEU A 138 17.16 -1.21 9.00
C LEU A 138 17.32 -2.45 8.11
N ALA A 139 16.23 -3.13 7.73
CA ALA A 139 16.26 -4.25 6.79
C ALA A 139 16.58 -3.81 5.35
N TYR A 140 16.18 -2.61 4.94
CA TYR A 140 16.31 -2.13 3.56
C TYR A 140 17.35 -1.02 3.36
N TYR A 141 17.81 -0.38 4.42
CA TYR A 141 18.62 0.83 4.37
C TYR A 141 19.84 0.73 5.27
N ASP A 142 21.00 1.04 4.69
CA ASP A 142 22.25 1.24 5.40
C ASP A 142 22.40 2.72 5.73
N LYS A 143 22.26 3.05 7.01
CA LYS A 143 22.32 4.43 7.50
C LYS A 143 23.74 4.99 7.47
N GLU A 144 24.77 4.16 7.56
CA GLU A 144 26.16 4.62 7.58
C GLU A 144 26.60 5.05 6.18
N ASN A 145 26.16 4.30 5.16
CA ASN A 145 26.48 4.56 3.76
C ASN A 145 25.41 5.37 3.01
N ASP A 146 24.36 5.82 3.70
CA ASP A 146 23.19 6.52 3.15
C ASP A 146 22.54 5.80 1.94
N ALA A 147 22.61 4.46 1.89
CA ALA A 147 22.31 3.67 0.70
C ALA A 147 21.31 2.52 0.96
N PHE A 148 20.53 2.15 -0.07
CA PHE A 148 19.65 0.97 0.01
C PHE A 148 20.45 -0.32 -0.13
N LYS A 149 20.12 -1.31 0.70
CA LYS A 149 20.78 -2.61 0.69
C LYS A 149 20.38 -3.42 -0.53
N GLU A 150 21.35 -4.14 -1.10
CA GLU A 150 21.11 -5.06 -2.22
C GLU A 150 20.41 -6.35 -1.75
N SER A 151 20.85 -6.88 -0.61
CA SER A 151 20.27 -8.07 0.03
C SER A 151 19.47 -7.69 1.28
N VAL A 152 18.41 -8.45 1.53
CA VAL A 152 17.44 -8.18 2.59
C VAL A 152 17.09 -9.49 3.28
N ASP A 153 17.03 -9.47 4.61
CA ASP A 153 16.50 -10.59 5.37
C ASP A 153 14.97 -10.63 5.26
N GLU A 154 14.48 -11.47 4.36
CA GLU A 154 13.04 -11.65 4.12
C GLU A 154 12.29 -12.18 5.35
N SER A 155 12.97 -12.86 6.28
CA SER A 155 12.34 -13.37 7.51
C SER A 155 11.96 -12.23 8.45
N VAL A 156 12.85 -11.23 8.59
CA VAL A 156 12.61 -10.02 9.37
C VAL A 156 11.48 -9.21 8.75
N VAL A 157 11.53 -8.99 7.43
CA VAL A 157 10.47 -8.28 6.70
C VAL A 157 9.13 -9.01 6.86
N GLY A 158 9.13 -10.33 6.70
CA GLY A 158 7.95 -11.18 6.86
C GLY A 158 7.33 -11.04 8.25
N ALA A 159 8.14 -11.06 9.31
CA ALA A 159 7.67 -10.91 10.69
C ALA A 159 7.04 -9.52 10.95
N ILE A 160 7.63 -8.45 10.40
CA ILE A 160 7.11 -7.08 10.53
C ILE A 160 5.75 -6.95 9.83
N PHE A 161 5.65 -7.42 8.59
CA PHE A 161 4.38 -7.37 7.85
C PHE A 161 3.32 -8.30 8.43
N LEU A 162 3.71 -9.46 8.98
CA LEU A 162 2.80 -10.34 9.71
C LEU A 162 2.18 -9.61 10.91
N ASN A 163 2.99 -8.90 11.69
CA ASN A 163 2.51 -8.10 12.82
C ASN A 163 1.55 -7.01 12.34
N ALA A 164 1.93 -6.22 11.33
CA ALA A 164 1.08 -5.16 10.78
C ALA A 164 -0.25 -5.69 10.23
N LEU A 165 -0.23 -6.72 9.38
CA LEU A 165 -1.42 -7.31 8.76
C LEU A 165 -2.31 -8.02 9.77
N SER A 166 -1.74 -8.60 10.84
CA SER A 166 -2.54 -9.19 11.92
C SER A 166 -3.40 -8.19 12.69
N LYS A 167 -3.01 -6.90 12.67
CA LYS A 167 -3.72 -5.80 13.33
C LYS A 167 -4.51 -4.93 12.36
N TYR A 168 -4.27 -5.07 11.05
CA TYR A 168 -4.95 -4.29 10.03
C TYR A 168 -6.45 -4.59 9.98
N GLU A 169 -7.26 -3.54 10.01
CA GLU A 169 -8.71 -3.60 9.85
C GLU A 169 -9.14 -2.79 8.63
N ALA A 170 -10.10 -3.32 7.86
CA ALA A 170 -10.63 -2.64 6.67
C ALA A 170 -11.31 -1.31 7.02
N ARG A 171 -11.91 -1.24 8.21
CA ARG A 171 -12.35 0.00 8.85
C ARG A 171 -11.29 0.40 9.87
N ASN A 172 -10.55 1.45 9.54
CA ASN A 172 -9.50 1.99 10.40
C ASN A 172 -9.57 3.53 10.39
N PRO A 173 -8.84 4.24 11.28
CA PRO A 173 -8.90 5.70 11.37
C PRO A 173 -8.57 6.44 10.07
N TYR A 174 -7.81 5.82 9.16
CA TYR A 174 -7.39 6.41 7.88
C TYR A 174 -8.35 6.08 6.72
N LYS A 175 -9.21 5.07 6.88
CA LYS A 175 -10.18 4.61 5.86
C LYS A 175 -11.62 4.67 6.37
N LYS A 176 -12.41 5.54 5.74
CA LYS A 176 -13.88 5.52 5.83
C LYS A 176 -14.44 4.35 5.02
N ASN A 177 -14.59 3.19 5.68
CA ASN A 177 -15.22 1.97 5.15
C ASN A 177 -16.29 1.45 6.13
N LEU A 178 -17.42 0.97 5.60
CA LEU A 178 -18.43 0.28 6.40
C LEU A 178 -18.11 -1.21 6.63
N ASN A 179 -17.28 -1.82 5.76
CA ASN A 179 -16.79 -3.17 5.99
C ASN A 179 -15.90 -3.16 7.24
N HIS A 180 -16.22 -3.99 8.21
CA HIS A 180 -15.52 -4.06 9.49
C HIS A 180 -15.03 -5.48 9.71
N ASN A 181 -13.85 -5.75 9.16
CA ASN A 181 -13.19 -7.03 9.29
C ASN A 181 -11.67 -6.86 9.38
N ASN A 182 -11.02 -7.94 9.77
CA ASN A 182 -9.59 -8.14 9.65
C ASN A 182 -9.30 -9.09 8.48
N PRO A 183 -8.96 -8.56 7.29
CA PRO A 183 -8.84 -9.35 6.06
C PRO A 183 -7.85 -10.50 6.15
N PHE A 184 -6.74 -10.28 6.87
CA PHE A 184 -5.69 -11.28 7.00
C PHE A 184 -6.14 -12.45 7.89
N LYS A 185 -6.73 -12.17 9.06
CA LYS A 185 -7.31 -13.22 9.93
C LYS A 185 -8.44 -13.96 9.24
N LEU A 186 -9.28 -13.25 8.49
CA LEU A 186 -10.38 -13.83 7.72
C LEU A 186 -9.86 -14.80 6.65
N LEU A 187 -8.84 -14.40 5.88
CA LEU A 187 -8.16 -15.27 4.91
C LEU A 187 -7.58 -16.52 5.57
N LEU A 188 -6.82 -16.37 6.66
CA LEU A 188 -6.22 -17.50 7.37
C LEU A 188 -7.29 -18.47 7.90
N SER A 189 -8.38 -17.93 8.44
CA SER A 189 -9.51 -18.72 8.94
C SER A 189 -10.19 -19.52 7.82
N LEU A 190 -10.39 -18.89 6.66
CA LEU A 190 -10.95 -19.54 5.47
C LEU A 190 -10.03 -20.65 4.95
N LEU A 191 -8.74 -20.36 4.78
CA LEU A 191 -7.75 -21.33 4.29
C LEU A 191 -7.63 -22.53 5.25
N LYS A 192 -7.62 -22.30 6.56
CA LYS A 192 -7.62 -23.36 7.57
C LYS A 192 -8.86 -24.25 7.44
N ARG A 193 -10.04 -23.68 7.22
CA ARG A 193 -11.29 -24.43 7.05
C ARG A 193 -11.31 -25.25 5.77
N LEU A 194 -10.91 -24.67 4.64
CA LEU A 194 -10.79 -25.38 3.37
C LEU A 194 -9.81 -26.57 3.51
N LYS A 195 -8.66 -26.36 4.15
CA LYS A 195 -7.67 -27.41 4.43
C LYS A 195 -8.25 -28.53 5.30
N ASN A 196 -8.92 -28.18 6.40
CA ASN A 196 -9.52 -29.17 7.31
C ASN A 196 -10.64 -29.98 6.66
N ALA A 197 -11.35 -29.39 5.68
CA ALA A 197 -12.35 -30.08 4.88
C ALA A 197 -11.76 -30.86 3.68
N HIS A 198 -10.43 -30.92 3.56
CA HIS A 198 -9.73 -31.54 2.42
C HIS A 198 -10.13 -30.98 1.05
N LEU A 199 -10.49 -29.69 1.01
CA LEU A 199 -10.88 -28.99 -0.21
C LEU A 199 -9.70 -28.26 -0.84
N THR A 200 -9.85 -27.93 -2.13
CA THR A 200 -8.88 -27.10 -2.85
C THR A 200 -8.73 -25.73 -2.16
N PRO A 201 -7.52 -25.16 -2.12
CA PRO A 201 -7.29 -23.81 -1.61
C PRO A 201 -8.13 -22.74 -2.32
N LEU A 202 -8.12 -21.52 -1.78
CA LEU A 202 -8.80 -20.39 -2.40
C LEU A 202 -8.17 -20.07 -3.78
N SER A 203 -8.99 -20.02 -4.82
CA SER A 203 -8.59 -19.59 -6.16
C SER A 203 -8.33 -18.08 -6.19
N VAL A 204 -7.41 -17.63 -7.03
CA VAL A 204 -7.17 -16.20 -7.27
C VAL A 204 -8.45 -15.50 -7.73
N LYS A 205 -9.30 -16.20 -8.50
CA LYS A 205 -10.60 -15.68 -8.96
C LYS A 205 -11.63 -15.52 -7.83
N GLU A 206 -11.43 -16.16 -6.68
CA GLU A 206 -12.29 -16.03 -5.50
C GLU A 206 -11.80 -14.93 -4.54
N ILE A 207 -10.57 -14.43 -4.67
CA ILE A 207 -10.02 -13.36 -3.82
C ILE A 207 -10.92 -12.11 -3.80
N PRO A 208 -11.51 -11.63 -4.91
CA PRO A 208 -12.40 -10.47 -4.88
C PRO A 208 -13.56 -10.59 -3.88
N ILE A 209 -14.07 -11.81 -3.63
CA ILE A 209 -15.13 -12.06 -2.64
C ILE A 209 -14.62 -11.77 -1.24
N LEU A 210 -13.42 -12.26 -0.89
CA LEU A 210 -12.77 -11.95 0.38
C LEU A 210 -12.56 -10.44 0.54
N LEU A 211 -12.12 -9.74 -0.50
CA LEU A 211 -11.86 -8.30 -0.44
C LEU A 211 -13.14 -7.47 -0.22
N CYS A 212 -14.30 -8.00 -0.60
CA CYS A 212 -15.59 -7.32 -0.46
C CYS A 212 -16.38 -7.78 0.77
N TRP A 213 -15.90 -8.83 1.43
CA TRP A 213 -16.56 -9.41 2.60
C TRP A 213 -16.74 -8.35 3.70
N LYS A 214 -17.91 -8.35 4.34
CA LYS A 214 -18.39 -7.20 5.14
C LYS A 214 -17.92 -7.20 6.59
N ASP A 215 -17.68 -8.37 7.17
CA ASP A 215 -17.46 -8.57 8.61
C ASP A 215 -16.48 -9.73 8.89
N ASP A 216 -16.19 -10.04 10.15
CA ASP A 216 -15.29 -11.15 10.54
C ASP A 216 -15.96 -12.54 10.51
N ASN A 217 -17.13 -12.70 9.86
CA ASN A 217 -17.83 -13.98 9.79
C ASN A 217 -17.13 -14.96 8.82
N ALA A 218 -16.05 -15.59 9.29
CA ALA A 218 -15.31 -16.59 8.52
C ALA A 218 -16.14 -17.83 8.15
N ASN A 219 -17.15 -18.19 8.95
CA ASN A 219 -18.08 -19.28 8.63
C ASN A 219 -18.94 -18.92 7.43
N GLY A 220 -19.57 -17.74 7.47
CA GLY A 220 -20.37 -17.24 6.37
C GLY A 220 -19.57 -17.11 5.08
N LEU A 221 -18.31 -16.68 5.16
CA LEU A 221 -17.42 -16.61 4.00
C LEU A 221 -17.13 -18.00 3.44
N TYR A 222 -16.80 -18.96 4.31
CA TYR A 222 -16.59 -20.35 3.91
C TYR A 222 -17.84 -20.93 3.23
N ASP A 223 -19.01 -20.81 3.83
CA ASP A 223 -20.27 -21.32 3.29
C ASP A 223 -20.61 -20.65 1.94
N TYR A 224 -20.31 -19.36 1.80
CA TYR A 224 -20.46 -18.65 0.53
C TYR A 224 -19.54 -19.22 -0.55
N ILE A 225 -18.26 -19.42 -0.24
CA ILE A 225 -17.31 -20.03 -1.18
C ILE A 225 -17.78 -21.43 -1.58
N ILE A 226 -18.18 -22.29 -0.65
CA ILE A 226 -18.66 -23.65 -0.97
C ILE A 226 -19.87 -23.61 -1.92
N ARG A 227 -20.86 -22.76 -1.64
CA ARG A 227 -22.04 -22.60 -2.52
C ARG A 227 -21.65 -22.10 -3.91
N LEU A 228 -20.76 -21.12 -3.99
CA LEU A 228 -20.26 -20.59 -5.25
C LEU A 228 -19.57 -21.69 -6.08
N ARG A 229 -18.79 -22.55 -5.42
CA ARG A 229 -18.12 -23.69 -6.06
C ARG A 229 -19.12 -24.73 -6.58
N GLN A 230 -20.18 -25.01 -5.82
CA GLN A 230 -21.25 -25.92 -6.26
C GLN A 230 -22.05 -25.34 -7.43
N GLU A 231 -22.36 -24.04 -7.39
CA GLU A 231 -23.05 -23.34 -8.46
C GLU A 231 -22.28 -23.41 -9.78
N ILE A 232 -20.98 -23.10 -9.76
CA ILE A 232 -20.16 -23.11 -10.98
C ILE A 232 -19.99 -24.52 -11.56
N VAL A 233 -19.85 -25.55 -10.70
CA VAL A 233 -19.80 -26.95 -11.16
C VAL A 233 -21.13 -27.36 -11.80
N THR A 234 -22.26 -26.92 -11.24
CA THR A 234 -23.59 -27.19 -11.81
C THR A 234 -23.75 -26.55 -13.18
N ILE A 235 -23.26 -25.32 -13.35
CA ILE A 235 -23.31 -24.58 -14.62
C ILE A 235 -22.39 -25.20 -15.67
N ASN A 236 -21.13 -25.46 -15.30
CA ASN A 236 -20.10 -25.90 -16.24
C ASN A 236 -20.09 -27.41 -16.48
N LYS A 237 -20.80 -28.20 -15.66
CA LYS A 237 -20.94 -29.68 -15.70
C LYS A 237 -19.66 -30.50 -15.57
N THR A 238 -18.48 -29.96 -15.85
CA THR A 238 -17.21 -30.70 -15.89
C THR A 238 -16.01 -29.93 -15.36
N GLU A 239 -16.02 -28.60 -15.31
CA GLU A 239 -14.83 -27.81 -14.95
C GLU A 239 -15.06 -26.73 -13.89
N PHE A 240 -14.16 -26.71 -12.92
CA PHE A 240 -14.05 -25.66 -11.92
C PHE A 240 -13.33 -24.43 -12.49
N SER A 241 -14.06 -23.60 -13.22
CA SER A 241 -13.55 -22.35 -13.80
C SER A 241 -14.58 -21.24 -13.69
N TYR A 242 -14.14 -20.07 -13.21
CA TYR A 242 -14.97 -18.87 -13.11
C TYR A 242 -14.72 -17.95 -14.30
N SER A 243 -15.76 -17.40 -14.92
CA SER A 243 -15.60 -16.18 -15.72
C SER A 243 -15.48 -14.96 -14.80
N ASP A 244 -14.88 -13.89 -15.31
CA ASP A 244 -14.72 -12.65 -14.54
C ASP A 244 -16.10 -11.98 -14.33
N GLU A 245 -17.00 -12.08 -15.31
CA GLU A 245 -18.38 -11.60 -15.23
C GLU A 245 -19.16 -12.31 -14.14
N PHE A 246 -19.02 -13.64 -14.04
CA PHE A 246 -19.69 -14.44 -13.01
C PHE A 246 -19.25 -13.99 -11.61
N ILE A 247 -17.94 -13.81 -11.40
CA ILE A 247 -17.43 -13.34 -10.11
C ILE A 247 -17.90 -11.91 -9.82
N TYR A 248 -17.91 -11.04 -10.83
CA TYR A 248 -18.36 -9.66 -10.69
C TYR A 248 -19.79 -9.57 -10.16
N GLU A 249 -20.73 -10.36 -10.70
CA GLU A 249 -22.12 -10.41 -10.23
C GLU A 249 -22.24 -10.87 -8.77
N LYS A 250 -21.30 -11.70 -8.31
CA LYS A 250 -21.33 -12.33 -6.98
C LYS A 250 -20.69 -11.48 -5.89
N ILE A 251 -20.13 -10.32 -6.22
CA ILE A 251 -19.43 -9.44 -5.29
C ILE A 251 -20.34 -8.31 -4.74
N TYR A 252 -21.48 -8.03 -5.39
CA TYR A 252 -22.35 -6.90 -5.06
C TYR A 252 -23.52 -7.20 -4.10
N LEU A 253 -23.49 -8.34 -3.40
CA LEU A 253 -24.51 -8.76 -2.41
C LEU A 253 -24.01 -8.58 -0.97
#